data_AF-A0AB33L485-F1
#
_entry.id   AF-A0AB33L485-F1
#
_cell.length_a   1.000
_cell.length_b   1.000
_cell.length_c   1.000
_cell.angle_alpha   90.00
_cell.angle_beta   90.00
_cell.angle_gamma   90.00
#
_symmetry.space_group_name_H-M   'P 1'
#
loop_
_entity.id
_entity.type
_entity.pdbx_description
1 polymer ?
#
loop_
_entity_poly.entity_id
_entity_poly.type
_entity_poly.pdbx_seq_one_letter_code
_entity_poly.pdbx_strand_id
1 'polypeptide(L)'
;MGSKHKTEERIFKQVYDTDLFFNYEHKDKPDFWINTSLEYKFGVEITELFENESSARLEKIDTYTEELLDSKKFRHKTDKKEIILDSIKILDKKGNYILETEAIVREIPCLNTYIDHLINCVSKKSRKSLEYNSNLNYNNLIINDHINSLSLIDKNKLSEYLFTDKFKQCLLNCSFEEVFLITEIKNEKNYFPLKRILYLYHIYFFQNIINRLHKSGENLSEEYYYSFLKEFLEYNGFLNLKLKNKKDKFELIYGMTGYHLFNNSVQLTLYEEININKFHENHIQKKYITKKVEKIINEEKSKFSFSCGLGEKIEQK
;
A
#
# COMPACT_ATOMS: atom_id res chain seq x y z
N MET A 1 17.89 18.82 15.26
CA MET A 1 17.21 18.04 14.18
C MET A 1 16.32 18.99 13.39
N GLY A 2 16.46 19.04 12.06
CA GLY A 2 15.64 19.92 11.20
C GLY A 2 14.17 19.48 11.14
N SER A 3 13.28 20.36 10.66
CA SER A 3 11.83 20.10 10.58
C SER A 3 11.51 18.85 9.76
N LYS A 4 12.23 18.62 8.66
CA LYS A 4 12.07 17.45 7.77
C LYS A 4 12.24 16.13 8.53
N HIS A 5 13.31 15.98 9.30
CA HIS A 5 13.59 14.74 10.05
C HIS A 5 12.47 14.46 11.07
N LYS A 6 11.98 15.48 11.79
CA LYS A 6 10.85 15.32 12.72
C LYS A 6 9.58 14.86 12.01
N THR A 7 9.29 15.39 10.83
CA THR A 7 8.13 14.99 10.03
C THR A 7 8.25 13.54 9.57
N GLU A 8 9.40 13.15 9.04
CA GLU A 8 9.67 11.78 8.62
C GLU A 8 9.57 10.79 9.79
N GLU A 9 10.14 11.12 10.95
CA GLU A 9 10.04 10.28 12.15
C GLU A 9 8.58 10.14 12.63
N ARG A 10 7.79 11.22 12.55
CA ARG A 10 6.36 11.16 12.87
C ARG A 10 5.58 10.28 11.89
N ILE A 11 5.93 10.28 10.61
CA ILE A 11 5.29 9.41 9.60
C ILE A 11 5.72 7.95 9.81
N PHE A 12 7.01 7.73 10.08
CA PHE A 12 7.57 6.40 10.37
C PHE A 12 6.81 5.69 11.50
N LYS A 13 6.64 6.40 12.63
CA LYS A 13 5.96 5.90 13.83
C LYS A 13 4.44 5.69 13.67
N GLN A 14 3.85 6.06 12.53
CA GLN A 14 2.44 5.74 12.24
C GLN A 14 2.27 4.32 11.68
N VAL A 15 3.34 3.69 11.19
CA VAL A 15 3.31 2.34 10.60
C VAL A 15 4.04 1.34 11.48
N TYR A 16 5.14 1.76 12.09
CA TYR A 16 6.01 0.87 12.85
C TYR A 16 5.95 1.16 14.35
N ASP A 17 5.86 0.09 15.13
CA ASP A 17 6.07 0.15 16.57
C ASP A 17 7.57 0.05 16.88
N THR A 18 8.17 1.18 17.23
CA THR A 18 9.62 1.27 17.44
C THR A 18 10.12 0.49 18.65
N ASP A 19 9.22 0.14 19.58
CA ASP A 19 9.57 -0.62 20.79
C ASP A 19 9.91 -2.08 20.45
N LEU A 20 9.54 -2.56 19.25
CA LEU A 20 9.87 -3.89 18.76
C LEU A 20 11.26 -3.99 18.12
N PHE A 21 11.94 -2.85 17.89
CA PHE A 21 13.22 -2.84 17.18
C PHE A 21 14.41 -2.91 18.13
N PHE A 22 15.45 -3.62 17.71
CA PHE A 22 16.73 -3.59 18.42
C PHE A 22 17.34 -2.19 18.35
N ASN A 23 17.32 -1.57 17.16
CA ASN A 23 17.52 -0.14 16.98
C ASN A 23 16.99 0.33 15.62
N TYR A 24 16.83 1.66 15.47
CA TYR A 24 16.61 2.29 14.17
C TYR A 24 17.39 3.60 14.08
N GLU A 25 17.85 3.95 12.88
CA GLU A 25 18.64 5.15 12.61
C GLU A 25 18.09 5.90 11.40
N HIS A 26 17.97 7.22 11.48
CA HIS A 26 17.70 8.05 10.31
C HIS A 26 18.96 8.18 9.43
N LYS A 27 18.79 8.01 8.12
CA LYS A 27 19.85 8.00 7.11
C LYS A 27 19.38 8.73 5.85
N ASP A 28 20.28 8.94 4.90
CA ASP A 28 19.93 9.62 3.64
C ASP A 28 19.34 8.67 2.57
N LYS A 29 19.67 7.36 2.62
CA LYS A 29 19.30 6.37 1.60
C LYS A 29 19.18 4.94 2.19
N PRO A 30 17.96 4.41 2.42
CA PRO A 30 16.70 5.16 2.57
C PRO A 30 16.67 6.00 3.86
N ASP A 31 15.56 6.72 4.09
CA ASP A 31 15.37 7.65 5.22
C ASP A 31 15.56 7.00 6.60
N PHE A 32 15.27 5.70 6.74
CA PHE A 32 15.52 4.94 7.97
C PHE A 32 16.17 3.59 7.70
N TRP A 33 17.08 3.20 8.58
CA TRP A 33 17.67 1.86 8.67
C TRP A 33 17.24 1.23 9.99
N ILE A 34 16.64 0.04 9.94
CA ILE A 34 16.10 -0.67 11.10
C ILE A 34 16.86 -1.97 11.26
N ASN A 35 17.36 -2.21 12.46
CA ASN A 35 17.90 -3.51 12.86
C ASN A 35 16.86 -4.18 13.77
N THR A 36 16.36 -5.34 13.38
CA THR A 36 15.48 -6.18 14.22
C THR A 36 16.31 -7.15 15.05
N SER A 37 17.49 -7.52 14.55
CA SER A 37 18.50 -8.32 15.25
C SER A 37 19.91 -7.95 14.75
N LEU A 38 20.94 -8.58 15.30
CA LEU A 38 22.33 -8.31 14.91
C LEU A 38 22.63 -8.63 13.44
N GLU A 39 21.89 -9.57 12.85
CA GLU A 39 22.12 -10.04 11.48
C GLU A 39 21.06 -9.55 10.49
N TYR A 40 20.01 -8.89 10.97
CA TYR A 40 18.86 -8.54 10.15
C TYR A 40 18.57 -7.05 10.15
N LYS A 41 18.63 -6.47 8.94
CA LYS A 41 18.54 -5.05 8.71
C LYS A 41 17.73 -4.73 7.47
N PHE A 42 16.80 -3.80 7.57
CA PHE A 42 16.05 -3.32 6.42
C PHE A 42 15.93 -1.80 6.39
N GLY A 43 15.61 -1.28 5.22
CA GLY A 43 15.45 0.15 4.99
C GLY A 43 13.99 0.57 4.87
N VAL A 44 13.67 1.80 5.26
CA VAL A 44 12.35 2.41 5.05
C VAL A 44 12.51 3.78 4.42
N GLU A 45 11.96 3.92 3.23
CA GLU A 45 11.84 5.19 2.52
C GLU A 45 10.51 5.85 2.87
N ILE A 46 10.53 7.16 3.11
CA ILE A 46 9.34 7.95 3.36
C ILE A 46 9.12 8.94 2.21
N THR A 47 7.86 9.12 1.86
CA THR A 47 7.47 10.15 0.90
C THR A 47 6.10 10.69 1.23
N GLU A 48 5.91 11.97 0.98
CA GLU A 48 4.60 12.62 1.05
C GLU A 48 4.07 12.77 -0.38
N LEU A 49 2.80 12.44 -0.56
CA LEU A 49 2.11 12.52 -1.84
C LEU A 49 1.25 13.78 -1.88
N PHE A 50 1.64 14.72 -2.71
CA PHE A 50 0.88 15.92 -3.02
C PHE A 50 0.42 15.87 -4.47
N GLU A 51 -0.70 16.52 -4.75
CA GLU A 51 -1.24 16.68 -6.10
C GLU A 51 -0.24 17.41 -7.03
N ASN A 52 0.35 18.49 -6.51
CA ASN A 52 1.35 19.29 -7.20
C ASN A 52 2.24 20.01 -6.19
N GLU A 53 3.28 20.70 -6.69
CA GLU A 53 4.20 21.43 -5.83
C GLU A 53 3.54 22.62 -5.10
N SER A 54 2.52 23.23 -5.70
CA SER A 54 1.80 24.34 -5.06
C SER A 54 1.03 23.87 -3.83
N SER A 55 0.42 22.68 -3.90
CA SER A 55 -0.21 22.00 -2.77
C SER A 55 0.82 21.64 -1.69
N ALA A 56 2.00 21.17 -2.09
CA ALA A 56 3.08 20.91 -1.14
C ALA A 56 3.55 22.19 -0.43
N ARG A 57 3.62 23.33 -1.15
CA ARG A 57 3.96 24.63 -0.54
C ARG A 57 2.88 25.10 0.42
N LEU A 58 1.60 24.97 0.06
CA LEU A 58 0.47 25.32 0.92
C LEU A 58 0.51 24.56 2.25
N GLU A 59 0.80 23.26 2.21
CA GLU A 59 0.84 22.43 3.42
C GLU A 59 2.10 22.69 4.28
N LYS A 60 3.26 22.90 3.65
CA LYS A 60 4.56 22.89 4.34
C LYS A 60 5.05 24.25 4.80
N ILE A 61 4.42 25.33 4.34
CA ILE A 61 4.82 26.69 4.68
C ILE A 61 3.70 27.27 5.53
N ASP A 62 3.91 27.24 6.85
CA ASP A 62 2.90 27.61 7.85
C ASP A 62 2.22 28.96 7.56
N THR A 63 2.97 29.96 7.10
CA THR A 63 2.44 31.32 6.81
C THR A 63 1.83 31.47 5.43
N TYR A 64 1.87 30.45 4.57
CA TYR A 64 1.54 30.65 3.16
C TYR A 64 0.04 30.87 2.93
N THR A 65 -0.81 30.20 3.71
CA THR A 65 -2.26 30.42 3.69
C THR A 65 -2.60 31.88 4.03
N GLU A 66 -2.02 32.44 5.09
CA GLU A 66 -2.20 33.84 5.50
C GLU A 66 -1.66 34.80 4.42
N GLU A 67 -0.47 34.53 3.88
CA GLU A 67 0.10 35.33 2.79
C GLU A 67 -0.79 35.38 1.54
N LEU A 68 -1.47 34.28 1.22
CA LEU A 68 -2.39 34.21 0.09
C LEU A 68 -3.70 34.94 0.37
N LEU A 69 -4.32 34.71 1.51
CA LEU A 69 -5.64 35.28 1.85
C LEU A 69 -5.56 36.77 2.21
N ASP A 70 -4.57 37.17 3.02
CA ASP A 70 -4.47 38.54 3.52
C ASP A 70 -3.75 39.47 2.54
N SER A 71 -2.74 38.95 1.85
CA SER A 71 -1.79 39.75 1.06
C SER A 71 -1.74 39.39 -0.42
N LYS A 72 -2.51 38.39 -0.88
CA LYS A 72 -2.49 37.90 -2.28
C LYS A 72 -1.09 37.57 -2.79
N LYS A 73 -0.20 37.15 -1.89
CA LYS A 73 1.22 36.99 -2.17
C LYS A 73 1.54 35.56 -2.58
N PHE A 74 1.53 35.31 -3.88
CA PHE A 74 1.97 34.03 -4.44
C PHE A 74 3.50 33.91 -4.41
N ARG A 75 4.02 32.80 -3.86
CA ARG A 75 5.46 32.55 -3.72
C ARG A 75 6.12 32.05 -5.01
N HIS A 76 5.37 31.36 -5.87
CA HIS A 76 5.86 30.87 -7.14
C HIS A 76 4.90 31.18 -8.30
N LYS A 77 5.43 31.21 -9.53
CA LYS A 77 4.64 31.52 -10.74
C LYS A 77 3.57 30.47 -11.05
N THR A 78 3.79 29.21 -10.67
CA THR A 78 2.81 28.12 -10.86
C THR A 78 1.67 28.23 -9.87
N ASP A 79 1.92 28.75 -8.67
CA ASP A 79 0.90 28.93 -7.64
C ASP A 79 -0.25 29.81 -8.14
N LYS A 80 0.05 30.85 -8.94
CA LYS A 80 -0.95 31.74 -9.56
C LYS A 80 -1.93 31.02 -10.49
N LYS A 81 -1.53 29.86 -11.03
CA LYS A 81 -2.36 29.07 -11.96
C LYS A 81 -3.06 27.92 -11.25
N GLU A 82 -2.44 27.37 -10.20
CA GLU A 82 -2.88 26.14 -9.53
C GLU A 82 -3.70 26.42 -8.26
N ILE A 83 -3.51 27.58 -7.61
CA ILE A 83 -4.24 27.96 -6.40
C ILE A 83 -5.38 28.90 -6.79
N ILE A 84 -6.61 28.47 -6.51
CA ILE A 84 -7.83 29.25 -6.74
C ILE A 84 -8.22 29.91 -5.41
N LEU A 85 -8.27 31.25 -5.42
CA LEU A 85 -8.84 32.04 -4.33
C LEU A 85 -10.23 32.48 -4.78
N ASP A 86 -11.25 32.09 -4.02
CA ASP A 86 -12.64 32.40 -4.36
C ASP A 86 -13.45 32.82 -3.13
N SER A 87 -14.51 33.58 -3.36
CA SER A 87 -15.44 34.01 -2.32
C SER A 87 -16.41 32.88 -1.99
N ILE A 88 -16.44 32.45 -0.73
CA ILE A 88 -17.35 31.43 -0.23
C ILE A 88 -18.38 32.03 0.73
N LYS A 89 -19.59 31.48 0.70
CA LYS A 89 -20.66 31.82 1.64
C LYS A 89 -20.76 30.75 2.72
N ILE A 90 -20.64 31.17 3.97
CA ILE A 90 -20.85 30.30 5.12
C ILE A 90 -22.32 30.38 5.51
N LEU A 91 -22.97 29.22 5.58
CA LEU A 91 -24.38 29.08 5.96
C LEU A 91 -24.49 28.41 7.34
N ASP A 92 -25.54 28.73 8.10
CA ASP A 92 -25.87 28.00 9.32
C ASP A 92 -26.48 26.61 9.00
N LYS A 93 -26.71 25.79 10.03
CA LYS A 93 -27.32 24.46 9.85
C LYS A 93 -28.73 24.49 9.24
N LYS A 94 -29.40 25.64 9.24
CA LYS A 94 -30.73 25.87 8.65
C LYS A 94 -30.64 26.44 7.22
N GLY A 95 -29.43 26.66 6.71
CA GLY A 95 -29.18 27.24 5.39
C GLY A 95 -29.24 28.77 5.34
N ASN A 96 -29.34 29.46 6.49
CA ASN A 96 -29.31 30.93 6.51
C ASN A 96 -27.88 31.44 6.33
N TYR A 97 -27.74 32.53 5.59
CA TYR A 97 -26.46 33.21 5.39
C TYR A 97 -25.89 33.71 6.72
N ILE A 98 -24.62 33.37 6.99
CA ILE A 98 -23.84 33.89 8.13
C ILE A 98 -22.92 35.01 7.64
N LEU A 99 -21.99 34.67 6.75
CA LEU A 99 -20.99 35.60 6.23
C LEU A 99 -20.42 35.13 4.89
N GLU A 100 -19.73 36.04 4.23
CA GLU A 100 -18.96 35.81 3.02
C GLU A 100 -17.48 36.07 3.33
N THR A 101 -16.61 35.15 2.93
CA THR A 101 -15.17 35.24 3.15
C THR A 101 -14.44 34.60 1.99
N GLU A 102 -13.17 34.95 1.82
CA GLU A 102 -12.35 34.32 0.80
C GLU A 102 -11.74 33.02 1.32
N ALA A 103 -11.68 32.01 0.46
CA ALA A 103 -11.05 30.74 0.75
C ALA A 103 -10.17 30.26 -0.40
N ILE A 104 -9.22 29.39 -0.05
CA ILE A 104 -8.49 28.59 -1.03
C ILE A 104 -9.41 27.44 -1.44
N VAL A 105 -9.87 27.44 -2.68
CA VAL A 105 -10.72 26.40 -3.24
C VAL A 105 -9.84 25.41 -3.99
N ARG A 106 -10.03 24.12 -3.72
CA ARG A 106 -9.30 23.03 -4.38
C ARG A 106 -10.28 21.98 -4.88
N GLU A 107 -10.11 21.58 -6.13
CA GLU A 107 -10.76 20.40 -6.66
C GLU A 107 -10.01 19.16 -6.17
N ILE A 108 -10.74 18.19 -5.62
CA ILE A 108 -10.15 16.90 -5.25
C ILE A 108 -9.99 16.09 -6.54
N PRO A 109 -8.78 15.60 -6.87
CA PRO A 109 -8.57 14.80 -8.07
C PRO A 109 -9.49 13.59 -8.09
N CYS A 110 -10.04 13.30 -9.27
CA CYS A 110 -10.79 12.07 -9.48
C CYS A 110 -9.88 10.85 -9.24
N LEU A 111 -10.51 9.71 -8.92
CA LEU A 111 -9.78 8.52 -8.51
C LEU A 111 -8.72 8.06 -9.53
N ASN A 112 -9.01 8.10 -10.83
CA ASN A 112 -8.03 7.71 -11.86
C ASN A 112 -6.77 8.58 -11.81
N THR A 113 -6.94 9.90 -11.68
CA THR A 113 -5.81 10.84 -11.53
C THR A 113 -5.02 10.56 -10.26
N TYR A 114 -5.71 10.29 -9.15
CA TYR A 114 -5.07 9.89 -7.89
C TYR A 114 -4.24 8.60 -8.02
N ILE A 115 -4.77 7.59 -8.71
CA ILE A 115 -4.03 6.35 -9.00
C ILE A 115 -2.79 6.64 -9.84
N ASP A 116 -2.89 7.51 -10.84
CA ASP A 116 -1.72 7.91 -11.64
C ASP A 116 -0.66 8.61 -10.78
N HIS A 117 -1.06 9.44 -9.80
CA HIS A 117 -0.14 10.03 -8.82
C HIS A 117 0.57 8.96 -7.97
N LEU A 118 -0.17 7.96 -7.47
CA LEU A 118 0.41 6.84 -6.72
C LEU A 118 1.39 6.03 -7.57
N ILE A 119 1.01 5.66 -8.79
CA ILE A 119 1.86 4.91 -9.74
C ILE A 119 3.17 5.67 -9.98
N ASN A 120 3.09 6.97 -10.25
CA ASN A 120 4.26 7.81 -10.49
C ASN A 120 5.16 7.88 -9.25
N CYS A 121 4.57 8.00 -8.06
CA CYS A 121 5.30 8.05 -6.79
C CYS A 121 6.05 6.73 -6.54
N VAL A 122 5.34 5.60 -6.57
CA VAL A 122 5.92 4.26 -6.37
C VAL A 122 7.01 3.98 -7.41
N SER A 123 6.73 4.23 -8.70
CA SER A 123 7.67 3.96 -9.78
C SER A 123 8.95 4.80 -9.66
N LYS A 124 8.83 6.08 -9.32
CA LYS A 124 9.99 6.97 -9.14
C LYS A 124 10.84 6.55 -7.94
N LYS A 125 10.20 6.21 -6.82
CA LYS A 125 10.90 5.75 -5.61
C LYS A 125 11.54 4.38 -5.80
N SER A 126 10.87 3.49 -6.51
CA SER A 126 11.38 2.15 -6.83
C SER A 126 12.65 2.20 -7.69
N ARG A 127 12.72 3.09 -8.68
CA ARG A 127 13.96 3.29 -9.47
C ARG A 127 15.11 3.77 -8.59
N LYS A 128 14.85 4.67 -7.64
CA LYS A 128 15.87 5.17 -6.72
C LYS A 128 16.35 4.12 -5.73
N SER A 129 15.47 3.22 -5.29
CA SER A 129 15.84 2.21 -4.30
C SER A 129 16.80 1.14 -4.82
N LEU A 130 16.96 1.03 -6.14
CA LEU A 130 18.01 0.20 -6.75
C LEU A 130 19.43 0.68 -6.42
N GLU A 131 19.58 1.96 -6.04
CA GLU A 131 20.86 2.56 -5.63
C GLU A 131 21.07 2.50 -4.11
N TYR A 132 20.16 1.90 -3.35
CA TYR A 132 20.26 1.85 -1.90
C TYR A 132 21.34 0.87 -1.44
N ASN A 133 21.73 0.99 -0.18
CA ASN A 133 22.85 0.23 0.37
C ASN A 133 22.60 -1.29 0.29
N SER A 134 23.56 -2.02 -0.29
CA SER A 134 23.49 -3.48 -0.49
C SER A 134 23.54 -4.30 0.81
N ASN A 135 23.86 -3.68 1.94
CA ASN A 135 23.87 -4.34 3.25
C ASN A 135 22.47 -4.42 3.89
N LEU A 136 21.45 -3.83 3.26
CA LEU A 136 20.06 -3.97 3.68
C LEU A 136 19.46 -5.23 3.06
N ASN A 137 18.76 -6.04 3.85
CA ASN A 137 18.08 -7.24 3.39
C ASN A 137 16.94 -6.91 2.41
N TYR A 138 16.19 -5.85 2.69
CA TYR A 138 15.15 -5.31 1.82
C TYR A 138 14.86 -3.84 2.15
N ASN A 139 13.98 -3.22 1.36
CA ASN A 139 13.48 -1.88 1.61
C ASN A 139 11.96 -1.82 1.54
N ASN A 140 11.33 -1.04 2.42
CA ASN A 140 9.91 -0.70 2.35
C ASN A 140 9.72 0.77 1.99
N LEU A 141 8.52 1.10 1.50
CA LEU A 141 8.11 2.48 1.19
C LEU A 141 6.90 2.86 2.04
N ILE A 142 6.93 4.02 2.69
CA ILE A 142 5.76 4.66 3.29
C ILE A 142 5.38 5.88 2.45
N ILE A 143 4.14 5.92 2.00
CA ILE A 143 3.52 7.06 1.31
C ILE A 143 2.53 7.71 2.27
N ASN A 144 2.78 8.95 2.68
CA ASN A 144 1.83 9.77 3.43
C ASN A 144 1.01 10.63 2.45
N ASP A 145 -0.25 10.28 2.29
CA ASP A 145 -1.18 10.91 1.35
C ASP A 145 -1.70 12.26 1.87
N HIS A 146 -1.53 13.31 1.07
CA HIS A 146 -2.11 14.64 1.29
C HIS A 146 -3.09 15.05 0.17
N ILE A 147 -3.40 14.16 -0.78
CA ILE A 147 -4.39 14.42 -1.84
C ILE A 147 -5.81 14.17 -1.32
N ASN A 148 -5.98 13.18 -0.44
CA ASN A 148 -7.24 12.84 0.22
C ASN A 148 -8.39 12.45 -0.72
N SER A 149 -8.09 11.96 -1.94
CA SER A 149 -9.10 11.45 -2.89
C SER A 149 -9.88 10.24 -2.37
N LEU A 150 -9.39 9.56 -1.32
CA LEU A 150 -10.04 8.41 -0.71
C LEU A 150 -10.95 8.77 0.48
N SER A 151 -10.97 10.05 0.91
CA SER A 151 -11.69 10.52 2.11
C SER A 151 -13.19 10.20 2.11
N LEU A 152 -13.83 10.25 0.95
CA LEU A 152 -15.28 10.02 0.81
C LEU A 152 -15.63 8.58 0.42
N ILE A 153 -14.64 7.70 0.26
CA ILE A 153 -14.85 6.33 -0.19
C ILE A 153 -15.30 5.43 0.96
N ASP A 154 -16.12 4.42 0.63
CA ASP A 154 -16.43 3.37 1.59
C ASP A 154 -15.22 2.44 1.80
N LYS A 155 -14.75 2.29 3.04
CA LYS A 155 -13.57 1.48 3.39
C LYS A 155 -13.65 0.05 2.83
N ASN A 156 -14.86 -0.52 2.80
CA ASN A 156 -15.09 -1.88 2.27
C ASN A 156 -14.87 -2.00 0.76
N LYS A 157 -14.91 -0.89 0.02
CA LYS A 157 -14.70 -0.84 -1.43
C LYS A 157 -13.30 -0.35 -1.82
N LEU A 158 -12.44 -0.05 -0.84
CA LEU A 158 -11.11 0.51 -1.10
C LEU A 158 -10.31 -0.31 -2.11
N SER A 159 -10.33 -1.64 -1.98
CA SER A 159 -9.65 -2.56 -2.89
C SER A 159 -10.14 -2.47 -4.33
N GLU A 160 -11.45 -2.29 -4.54
CA GLU A 160 -12.06 -2.13 -5.86
C GLU A 160 -11.60 -0.84 -6.54
N TYR A 161 -11.48 0.23 -5.75
CA TYR A 161 -11.06 1.55 -6.22
C TYR A 161 -9.55 1.66 -6.44
N LEU A 162 -8.75 1.07 -5.54
CA LEU A 162 -7.31 1.24 -5.52
C LEU A 162 -6.61 0.30 -6.51
N PHE A 163 -6.97 -0.99 -6.54
CA PHE A 163 -6.23 -2.00 -7.31
C PHE A 163 -6.72 -2.13 -8.76
N THR A 164 -6.60 -1.05 -9.51
CA THR A 164 -6.68 -1.08 -10.98
C THR A 164 -5.60 -1.99 -11.56
N ASP A 165 -5.81 -2.55 -12.76
CA ASP A 165 -4.80 -3.41 -13.40
C ASP A 165 -3.43 -2.69 -13.53
N LYS A 166 -3.43 -1.38 -13.79
CA LYS A 166 -2.19 -0.57 -13.85
C LYS A 166 -1.49 -0.48 -12.48
N PHE A 167 -2.25 -0.22 -11.41
CA PHE A 167 -1.65 -0.09 -10.08
C PHE A 167 -1.16 -1.43 -9.53
N LYS A 168 -1.89 -2.52 -9.79
CA LYS A 168 -1.44 -3.89 -9.50
C LYS A 168 -0.08 -4.17 -10.12
N GLN A 169 0.08 -3.89 -11.41
CA GLN A 169 1.36 -4.06 -12.12
C GLN A 169 2.46 -3.16 -11.56
N CYS A 170 2.14 -1.92 -11.17
CA CYS A 170 3.10 -1.03 -10.52
C CYS A 170 3.62 -1.61 -9.20
N LEU A 171 2.73 -2.13 -8.35
CA LEU A 171 3.10 -2.76 -7.08
C LEU A 171 3.91 -4.04 -7.31
N LEU A 172 3.46 -4.95 -8.17
CA LEU A 172 4.16 -6.22 -8.43
C LEU A 172 5.58 -6.03 -8.96
N ASN A 173 5.81 -4.98 -9.77
CA ASN A 173 7.10 -4.71 -10.38
C ASN A 173 7.99 -3.74 -9.57
N CYS A 174 7.52 -3.21 -8.44
CA CYS A 174 8.33 -2.33 -7.62
C CYS A 174 9.33 -3.12 -6.75
N SER A 175 10.49 -2.52 -6.53
CA SER A 175 11.64 -3.05 -5.78
C SER A 175 11.48 -3.00 -4.26
N PHE A 176 10.40 -2.41 -3.73
CA PHE A 176 10.11 -2.41 -2.30
C PHE A 176 9.45 -3.74 -1.90
N GLU A 177 9.79 -4.29 -0.73
CA GLU A 177 9.17 -5.52 -0.24
C GLU A 177 7.71 -5.29 0.18
N GLU A 178 7.43 -4.13 0.78
CA GLU A 178 6.09 -3.61 1.06
C GLU A 178 5.99 -2.11 0.75
N VAL A 179 4.79 -1.68 0.34
CA VAL A 179 4.40 -0.28 0.17
C VAL A 179 3.23 0.01 1.10
N PHE A 180 3.48 0.84 2.12
CA PHE A 180 2.46 1.33 3.03
C PHE A 180 1.87 2.64 2.52
N LEU A 181 0.55 2.72 2.45
CA LEU A 181 -0.18 3.95 2.17
C LEU A 181 -0.85 4.43 3.45
N ILE A 182 -0.43 5.59 3.95
CA ILE A 182 -1.13 6.31 5.00
C ILE A 182 -2.09 7.28 4.31
N THR A 183 -3.38 7.16 4.59
CA THR A 183 -4.42 8.00 3.98
C THR A 183 -5.62 8.14 4.92
N GLU A 184 -6.53 9.03 4.57
CA GLU A 184 -7.75 9.29 5.32
C GLU A 184 -8.96 8.67 4.59
N ILE A 185 -9.79 7.94 5.33
CA ILE A 185 -11.05 7.38 4.84
C ILE A 185 -12.13 7.68 5.88
N LYS A 186 -13.20 8.36 5.47
CA LYS A 186 -14.30 8.82 6.34
C LYS A 186 -13.79 9.54 7.60
N ASN A 187 -12.84 10.45 7.43
CA ASN A 187 -12.20 11.21 8.51
C ASN A 187 -11.38 10.38 9.51
N GLU A 188 -11.08 9.12 9.18
CA GLU A 188 -10.18 8.29 9.96
C GLU A 188 -8.86 8.08 9.24
N LYS A 189 -7.76 8.43 9.90
CA LYS A 189 -6.42 8.16 9.40
C LYS A 189 -6.09 6.68 9.59
N ASN A 190 -5.72 6.02 8.51
CA ASN A 190 -5.36 4.60 8.50
C ASN A 190 -4.07 4.41 7.71
N TYR A 191 -3.34 3.32 7.99
CA TYR A 191 -2.32 2.83 7.06
C TYR A 191 -2.74 1.50 6.41
N PHE A 192 -2.31 1.31 5.17
CA PHE A 192 -2.65 0.16 4.34
C PHE A 192 -1.39 -0.48 3.74
N PRO A 193 -1.12 -1.76 4.02
CA PRO A 193 -0.01 -2.53 3.45
C PRO A 193 -0.37 -3.06 2.06
N LEU A 194 -0.04 -2.31 1.01
CA LEU A 194 -0.66 -2.49 -0.31
C LEU A 194 -0.28 -3.81 -0.99
N LYS A 195 0.97 -4.28 -0.87
CA LYS A 195 1.39 -5.58 -1.44
C LYS A 195 0.77 -6.74 -0.67
N ARG A 196 0.71 -6.68 0.65
CA ARG A 196 0.00 -7.67 1.49
C ARG A 196 -1.49 -7.74 1.14
N ILE A 197 -2.16 -6.60 0.99
CA ILE A 197 -3.57 -6.57 0.57
C ILE A 197 -3.73 -7.18 -0.83
N LEU A 198 -2.87 -6.84 -1.78
CA LEU A 198 -2.90 -7.40 -3.13
C LEU A 198 -2.68 -8.92 -3.13
N TYR A 199 -1.75 -9.40 -2.31
CA TYR A 199 -1.49 -10.83 -2.15
C TYR A 199 -2.74 -11.58 -1.66
N LEU A 200 -3.39 -11.05 -0.63
CA LEU A 200 -4.62 -11.62 -0.08
C LEU A 200 -5.77 -11.57 -1.07
N TYR A 201 -5.94 -10.45 -1.79
CA TYR A 201 -6.92 -10.34 -2.86
C TYR A 201 -6.81 -11.53 -3.84
N HIS A 202 -5.58 -11.87 -4.27
CA HIS A 202 -5.37 -12.98 -5.19
C HIS A 202 -5.57 -14.36 -4.55
N ILE A 203 -5.25 -14.53 -3.27
CA ILE A 203 -5.54 -15.77 -2.53
C ILE A 203 -7.05 -16.01 -2.43
N TYR A 204 -7.83 -15.01 -2.01
CA TYR A 204 -9.29 -15.14 -1.93
C TYR A 204 -9.91 -15.35 -3.30
N PHE A 205 -9.35 -14.69 -4.33
CA PHE A 205 -9.77 -14.94 -5.70
C PHE A 205 -9.50 -16.39 -6.11
N PHE A 206 -8.31 -16.92 -5.80
CA PHE A 206 -7.96 -18.32 -6.04
C PHE A 206 -8.89 -19.29 -5.31
N GLN A 207 -9.26 -19.00 -4.05
CA GLN A 207 -10.22 -19.84 -3.31
C GLN A 207 -11.56 -19.94 -4.04
N ASN A 208 -12.04 -18.85 -4.66
CA ASN A 208 -13.24 -18.90 -5.50
C ASN A 208 -13.06 -19.78 -6.75
N ILE A 209 -11.88 -19.73 -7.38
CA ILE A 209 -11.55 -20.61 -8.51
C ILE A 209 -11.55 -22.09 -8.07
N ILE A 210 -10.94 -22.40 -6.92
CA ILE A 210 -10.91 -23.75 -6.36
C ILE A 210 -12.32 -24.26 -6.06
N ASN A 211 -13.17 -23.45 -5.42
CA ASN A 211 -14.55 -23.81 -5.11
C ASN A 211 -15.41 -24.04 -6.35
N ARG A 212 -15.03 -23.46 -7.50
CA ARG A 212 -15.71 -23.68 -8.78
C ARG A 212 -15.19 -24.91 -9.51
N LEU A 213 -13.91 -25.24 -9.34
CA LEU A 213 -13.27 -26.41 -9.96
C LEU A 213 -13.58 -27.71 -9.23
N HIS A 214 -13.68 -27.64 -7.91
CA HIS A 214 -13.85 -28.78 -7.01
C HIS A 214 -15.20 -28.69 -6.31
N LYS A 215 -15.90 -29.82 -6.19
CA LYS A 215 -17.20 -29.83 -5.48
C LYS A 215 -16.98 -29.57 -3.99
N SER A 216 -17.91 -28.86 -3.36
CA SER A 216 -17.93 -28.68 -1.90
C SER A 216 -17.80 -30.03 -1.19
N GLY A 217 -16.77 -30.19 -0.37
CA GLY A 217 -16.48 -31.42 0.37
C GLY A 217 -15.42 -32.34 -0.26
N GLU A 218 -14.87 -32.02 -1.43
CA GLU A 218 -13.66 -32.68 -1.93
C GLU A 218 -12.45 -32.32 -1.05
N ASN A 219 -11.82 -33.33 -0.43
CA ASN A 219 -10.56 -33.14 0.29
C ASN A 219 -9.40 -33.01 -0.72
N LEU A 220 -8.94 -31.78 -0.91
CA LEU A 220 -7.69 -31.50 -1.63
C LEU A 220 -6.50 -31.75 -0.71
N SER A 221 -5.44 -32.39 -1.21
CA SER A 221 -4.18 -32.42 -0.47
C SER A 221 -3.61 -31.01 -0.35
N GLU A 222 -3.00 -30.68 0.79
CA GLU A 222 -2.34 -29.37 0.96
C GLU A 222 -1.29 -29.15 -0.13
N GLU A 223 -0.49 -30.17 -0.44
CA GLU A 223 0.51 -30.10 -1.51
C GLU A 223 -0.10 -29.67 -2.86
N TYR A 224 -1.25 -30.23 -3.23
CA TYR A 224 -1.96 -29.81 -4.45
C TYR A 224 -2.42 -28.36 -4.36
N TYR A 225 -3.05 -27.99 -3.24
CA TYR A 225 -3.59 -26.65 -3.03
C TYR A 225 -2.50 -25.58 -3.14
N TYR A 226 -1.38 -25.75 -2.43
CA TYR A 226 -0.31 -24.75 -2.41
C TYR A 226 0.51 -24.72 -3.70
N SER A 227 0.71 -25.87 -4.35
CA SER A 227 1.38 -25.91 -5.66
C SER A 227 0.55 -25.17 -6.71
N PHE A 228 -0.77 -25.38 -6.71
CA PHE A 228 -1.66 -24.68 -7.62
C PHE A 228 -1.79 -23.18 -7.25
N LEU A 229 -1.86 -22.84 -5.96
CA LEU A 229 -1.87 -21.44 -5.52
C LEU A 229 -0.59 -20.71 -5.96
N LYS A 230 0.58 -21.35 -5.81
CA LYS A 230 1.86 -20.78 -6.29
C LYS A 230 1.81 -20.51 -7.79
N GLU A 231 1.46 -21.52 -8.60
CA GLU A 231 1.38 -21.35 -10.06
C GLU A 231 0.34 -20.29 -10.46
N PHE A 232 -0.80 -20.23 -9.76
CA PHE A 232 -1.81 -19.21 -9.98
C PHE A 232 -1.28 -17.79 -9.71
N LEU A 233 -0.55 -17.59 -8.61
CA LEU A 233 0.04 -16.29 -8.29
C LEU A 233 1.14 -15.92 -9.28
N GLU A 234 2.00 -16.87 -9.67
CA GLU A 234 3.01 -16.68 -10.72
C GLU A 234 2.35 -16.26 -12.05
N TYR A 235 1.26 -16.92 -12.43
CA TYR A 235 0.45 -16.54 -13.60
C TYR A 235 -0.11 -15.12 -13.52
N ASN A 236 -0.40 -14.63 -12.31
CA ASN A 236 -0.86 -13.25 -12.07
C ASN A 236 0.29 -12.24 -11.86
N GLY A 237 1.54 -12.65 -12.07
CA GLY A 237 2.71 -11.76 -12.07
C GLY A 237 3.41 -11.62 -10.71
N PHE A 238 3.05 -12.44 -9.72
CA PHE A 238 3.81 -12.50 -8.47
C PHE A 238 5.13 -13.23 -8.71
N LEU A 239 6.23 -12.56 -8.40
CA LEU A 239 7.58 -13.12 -8.50
C LEU A 239 8.14 -13.43 -7.11
N ASN A 240 9.18 -14.27 -7.04
CA ASN A 240 9.90 -14.60 -5.81
C ASN A 240 9.03 -15.24 -4.70
N LEU A 241 7.97 -15.95 -5.09
CA LEU A 241 7.15 -16.74 -4.17
C LEU A 241 7.95 -17.90 -3.59
N LYS A 242 7.84 -18.11 -2.28
CA LYS A 242 8.56 -19.16 -1.56
C LYS A 242 7.55 -20.11 -0.92
N LEU A 243 7.62 -21.39 -1.28
CA LEU A 243 6.81 -22.42 -0.66
C LEU A 243 7.64 -23.15 0.41
N LYS A 244 7.20 -23.07 1.65
CA LYS A 244 7.81 -23.75 2.78
C LYS A 244 6.94 -24.95 3.17
N ASN A 245 7.58 -26.10 3.36
CA ASN A 245 6.96 -27.30 3.89
C ASN A 245 7.80 -27.77 5.09
N LYS A 246 7.23 -27.71 6.30
CA LYS A 246 7.90 -28.24 7.50
C LYS A 246 6.88 -29.02 8.33
N LYS A 247 7.13 -30.32 8.52
CA LYS A 247 6.27 -31.23 9.30
C LYS A 247 4.80 -31.19 8.84
N ASP A 248 4.58 -31.31 7.53
CA ASP A 248 3.23 -31.29 6.92
C ASP A 248 2.46 -29.98 7.15
N LYS A 249 3.18 -28.87 7.36
CA LYS A 249 2.62 -27.52 7.31
C LYS A 249 3.18 -26.80 6.12
N PHE A 250 2.30 -26.54 5.16
CA PHE A 250 2.61 -25.72 4.00
C PHE A 250 2.37 -24.25 4.32
N GLU A 251 3.29 -23.41 3.85
CA GLU A 251 3.21 -21.95 3.97
C GLU A 251 3.72 -21.34 2.67
N LEU A 252 2.90 -20.50 2.03
CA LEU A 252 3.31 -19.75 0.85
C LEU A 252 3.66 -18.32 1.26
N ILE A 253 4.86 -17.87 0.89
CA ILE A 253 5.40 -16.59 1.33
C ILE A 253 5.57 -15.69 0.10
N TYR A 254 5.05 -14.47 0.21
CA TYR A 254 5.27 -13.37 -0.72
C TYR A 254 5.57 -12.09 0.06
N GLY A 255 6.67 -11.42 -0.28
CA GLY A 255 7.10 -10.27 0.48
C GLY A 255 7.38 -10.64 1.94
N MET A 256 6.84 -9.82 2.83
CA MET A 256 6.85 -10.01 4.28
C MET A 256 5.66 -10.86 4.80
N THR A 257 4.86 -11.47 3.93
CA THR A 257 3.63 -12.17 4.34
C THR A 257 3.69 -13.66 4.00
N GLY A 258 3.60 -14.50 5.03
CA GLY A 258 3.32 -15.93 4.92
C GLY A 258 1.82 -16.18 5.00
N TYR A 259 1.32 -17.00 4.09
CA TYR A 259 -0.05 -17.50 4.07
C TYR A 259 -0.05 -19.00 4.38
N HIS A 260 -0.88 -19.39 5.35
CA HIS A 260 -1.20 -20.78 5.58
C HIS A 260 -2.67 -20.97 6.00
N LEU A 261 -3.20 -22.13 5.65
CA LEU A 261 -4.50 -22.63 6.11
C LEU A 261 -4.34 -23.35 7.44
N PHE A 262 -5.21 -23.02 8.39
CA PHE A 262 -5.32 -23.73 9.66
C PHE A 262 -6.80 -23.92 10.01
N ASN A 263 -7.27 -25.16 10.13
CA ASN A 263 -8.69 -25.47 10.43
C ASN A 263 -9.70 -24.71 9.52
N ASN A 264 -9.45 -24.68 8.21
CA ASN A 264 -10.25 -23.92 7.22
C ASN A 264 -10.30 -22.40 7.45
N SER A 265 -9.44 -21.87 8.31
CA SER A 265 -9.23 -20.43 8.49
C SER A 265 -7.93 -20.00 7.81
N VAL A 266 -7.96 -18.78 7.26
CA VAL A 266 -6.76 -18.11 6.72
C VAL A 266 -5.97 -17.55 7.90
N GLN A 267 -4.71 -17.92 8.00
CA GLN A 267 -3.76 -17.34 8.94
C GLN A 267 -2.61 -16.69 8.20
N LEU A 268 -2.11 -15.59 8.77
CA LEU A 268 -1.00 -14.83 8.21
C LEU A 268 0.13 -14.77 9.22
N THR A 269 1.33 -15.05 8.72
CA THR A 269 2.58 -14.80 9.43
C THR A 269 3.19 -13.53 8.86
N LEU A 270 3.47 -12.55 9.72
CA LEU A 270 4.17 -11.33 9.32
C LEU A 270 5.66 -11.51 9.62
N TYR A 271 6.47 -11.44 8.57
CA TYR A 271 7.91 -11.56 8.66
C TYR A 271 8.53 -10.17 8.66
N GLU A 272 8.84 -9.66 9.86
CA GLU A 272 9.71 -8.49 10.01
C GLU A 272 11.18 -8.88 9.74
N GLU A 273 11.52 -10.15 10.02
CA GLU A 273 12.81 -10.78 9.72
C GLU A 273 12.66 -11.83 8.63
N ILE A 274 12.99 -11.50 7.38
CA ILE A 274 13.06 -12.49 6.30
C ILE A 274 14.45 -13.13 6.30
N ASN A 275 14.74 -14.04 7.24
CA ASN A 275 15.86 -14.98 7.09
C ASN A 275 15.33 -16.30 6.49
N ILE A 276 15.11 -16.27 5.19
CA ILE A 276 14.70 -17.47 4.45
C ILE A 276 15.97 -18.22 4.04
N ASN A 277 16.46 -19.03 4.98
CA ASN A 277 17.48 -20.03 4.67
C ASN A 277 16.99 -20.98 3.57
N LYS A 278 17.91 -21.29 2.64
CA LYS A 278 17.77 -22.14 1.46
C LYS A 278 16.72 -23.25 1.65
N PHE A 279 15.59 -23.11 0.97
CA PHE A 279 14.60 -24.17 0.88
C PHE A 279 14.85 -25.01 -0.36
N HIS A 280 14.72 -26.33 -0.22
CA HIS A 280 14.73 -27.25 -1.33
C HIS A 280 13.40 -27.12 -2.08
N GLU A 281 13.43 -26.52 -3.26
CA GLU A 281 12.32 -26.61 -4.22
C GLU A 281 12.32 -28.02 -4.81
N ASN A 282 11.44 -28.89 -4.29
CA ASN A 282 11.07 -30.09 -5.03
C ASN A 282 10.12 -29.64 -6.15
N HIS A 283 10.67 -29.40 -7.34
CA HIS A 283 9.89 -29.11 -8.53
C HIS A 283 9.07 -30.34 -8.94
N ILE A 284 7.80 -30.39 -8.55
CA ILE A 284 6.83 -31.27 -9.21
C ILE A 284 6.28 -30.49 -10.41
N GLN A 285 6.69 -30.89 -11.62
CA GLN A 285 6.18 -30.36 -12.90
C GLN A 285 4.73 -30.82 -13.14
N LYS A 286 3.78 -30.37 -12.32
CA LYS A 286 2.37 -30.47 -12.63
C LYS A 286 1.85 -29.07 -12.96
N LYS A 287 1.46 -28.87 -14.21
CA LYS A 287 0.86 -27.61 -14.68
C LYS A 287 -0.64 -27.63 -14.38
N TYR A 288 -1.08 -26.74 -13.49
CA TYR A 288 -2.47 -26.60 -13.08
C TYR A 288 -3.21 -25.54 -13.89
N ILE A 289 -2.53 -24.49 -14.37
CA ILE A 289 -3.12 -23.46 -15.23
C ILE A 289 -3.26 -24.00 -16.66
N THR A 290 -4.45 -24.52 -16.94
CA THR A 290 -4.86 -25.00 -18.27
C THR A 290 -5.79 -23.99 -18.94
N LYS A 291 -6.02 -24.10 -20.27
CA LYS A 291 -7.00 -23.25 -20.98
C LYS A 291 -8.40 -23.24 -20.34
N LYS A 292 -8.81 -24.37 -19.74
CA LYS A 292 -10.07 -24.47 -19.01
C LYS A 292 -10.05 -23.59 -17.75
N VAL A 293 -8.95 -23.63 -17.00
CA VAL A 293 -8.76 -22.82 -15.79
C VAL A 293 -8.67 -21.33 -16.15
N GLU A 294 -7.92 -20.97 -17.20
CA GLU A 294 -7.84 -19.59 -17.70
C GLU A 294 -9.22 -19.02 -18.04
N LYS A 295 -10.08 -19.81 -18.70
CA LYS A 295 -11.46 -19.42 -18.98
C LYS A 295 -12.24 -19.13 -17.69
N ILE A 296 -12.11 -19.99 -16.68
CA ILE A 296 -12.76 -19.81 -15.37
C ILE A 296 -12.24 -18.55 -14.67
N ILE A 297 -10.93 -18.33 -14.67
CA ILE A 297 -10.29 -17.12 -14.11
C ILE A 297 -10.91 -15.86 -14.75
N ASN A 298 -11.00 -15.81 -16.07
CA ASN A 298 -11.55 -14.65 -16.77
C ASN A 298 -13.04 -14.42 -16.48
N GLU A 299 -13.82 -15.48 -16.34
CA GLU A 299 -15.24 -15.40 -16.00
C GLU A 299 -15.50 -14.96 -14.55
N GLU A 300 -14.63 -15.35 -13.61
CA GLU A 300 -14.76 -14.97 -12.20
C GLU A 300 -14.18 -13.57 -11.92
N LYS A 301 -13.19 -13.10 -12.71
CA LYS A 301 -12.55 -11.79 -12.52
C LYS A 301 -13.56 -10.63 -12.47
N SER A 302 -14.64 -10.69 -13.26
CA SER A 302 -15.67 -9.64 -13.32
C SER A 302 -16.70 -9.71 -12.17
N LYS A 303 -16.77 -10.83 -11.46
CA LYS A 303 -17.74 -11.07 -10.38
C LYS A 303 -17.11 -10.97 -8.99
N PHE A 304 -15.79 -11.09 -8.93
CA PHE A 304 -15.06 -11.10 -7.68
C PHE A 304 -15.02 -9.70 -7.08
N SER A 305 -15.61 -9.57 -5.89
CA SER A 305 -15.36 -8.45 -4.99
C SER A 305 -14.52 -8.93 -3.81
N PHE A 306 -13.68 -8.03 -3.31
CA PHE A 306 -12.84 -8.27 -2.16
C PHE A 306 -12.96 -7.05 -1.28
N SER A 307 -13.31 -7.26 -0.01
CA SER A 307 -13.20 -6.23 1.02
C SER A 307 -12.19 -6.73 2.03
N CYS A 308 -11.15 -5.96 2.29
CA CYS A 308 -10.21 -6.26 3.36
C CYS A 308 -10.27 -5.17 4.42
N GLY A 309 -10.57 -5.57 5.66
CA GLY A 309 -10.48 -4.69 6.83
C GLY A 309 -9.05 -4.37 7.27
N LEU A 310 -8.03 -4.65 6.44
CA LEU A 310 -6.60 -4.61 6.78
C LEU A 310 -6.01 -3.19 6.87
N GLY A 311 -6.85 -2.17 6.81
CA GLY A 311 -6.45 -0.82 7.19
C GLY A 311 -6.42 -0.72 8.70
N GLU A 312 -5.22 -0.53 9.25
CA GLU A 312 -5.03 -0.32 10.68
C GLU A 312 -5.24 1.16 11.00
N LYS A 313 -6.07 1.42 12.01
CA LYS A 313 -6.36 2.78 12.45
C LYS A 313 -5.11 3.33 13.13
N ILE A 314 -4.70 4.52 12.71
CA ILE A 314 -3.60 5.23 13.36
C ILE A 314 -4.18 5.88 14.61
N GLU A 315 -3.80 5.40 15.79
CA GLU A 315 -4.11 6.08 17.05
C GLU A 315 -3.34 7.40 17.11
N GLN A 316 -4.05 8.49 17.38
CA GLN A 316 -3.40 9.77 17.65
C GLN A 316 -2.74 9.67 19.04
N LYS A 317 -1.44 9.37 19.07
CA LYS A 317 -0.62 9.43 20.28
C LYS A 317 -0.27 10.86 20.64
#